data_AF-A0A3S4FIU9-F1
#
_entry.id   AF-A0A3S4FIU9-F1
#
_cell.length_a   1.000
_cell.length_b   1.000
_cell.length_c   1.000
_cell.angle_alpha   90.00
_cell.angle_beta   90.00
_cell.angle_gamma   90.00
#
_symmetry.space_group_name_H-M   'P 1'
#
loop_
_entity.id
_entity.type
_entity.pdbx_description
1 polymer ?
#
loop_
_entity_poly.entity_id
_entity_poly.type
_entity_poly.pdbx_seq_one_letter_code
_entity_poly.pdbx_strand_id
1 'polypeptide(L)' 'MIDDDGYRPNVGIVICNRQGQVMWARRFGQHSWQFPQGGINPGESAEQAMYRELF' A
#
# COMPACT_ATOMS: atom_id res chain seq x y z
N MET A 1 -8.19 -8.76 -10.10
CA MET A 1 -9.50 -8.63 -9.41
C MET A 1 -9.90 -7.17 -9.52
N ILE A 2 -11.11 -6.92 -9.97
CA ILE A 2 -11.73 -5.60 -10.08
C ILE A 2 -13.09 -5.79 -9.40
N ASP A 3 -13.49 -4.86 -8.53
CA ASP A 3 -14.80 -4.92 -7.88
C ASP A 3 -15.93 -4.61 -8.87
N ASP A 4 -17.18 -4.76 -8.42
CA ASP A 4 -18.37 -4.61 -9.27
C ASP A 4 -18.49 -3.20 -9.89
N ASP A 5 -17.83 -2.21 -9.28
CA ASP A 5 -17.81 -0.81 -9.73
C ASP A 5 -16.57 -0.46 -10.59
N GLY A 6 -15.69 -1.43 -10.86
CA GLY A 6 -14.52 -1.21 -11.72
C GLY A 6 -13.23 -0.82 -11.00
N TYR A 7 -13.19 -0.84 -9.65
CA TYR A 7 -12.00 -0.49 -8.88
C TYR A 7 -11.11 -1.70 -8.60
N ARG A 8 -9.80 -1.46 -8.62
CA ARG A 8 -8.82 -2.43 -8.15
C ARG A 8 -8.74 -2.37 -6.62
N PRO A 9 -8.93 -3.48 -5.90
CA PRO A 9 -8.74 -3.50 -4.46
C PRO A 9 -7.26 -3.32 -4.13
N ASN A 10 -6.96 -2.42 -3.21
CA ASN A 10 -5.60 -2.09 -2.77
C ASN A 10 -5.55 -1.92 -1.26
N VAL A 11 -4.34 -1.99 -0.72
CA VAL A 11 -3.99 -1.59 0.65
C VAL A 11 -3.01 -0.43 0.58
N GLY A 12 -3.18 0.54 1.48
CA GLY A 12 -2.23 1.62 1.73
C GLY A 12 -1.69 1.50 3.15
N ILE A 13 -0.40 1.72 3.33
CA ILE A 13 0.29 1.52 4.60
C ILE A 13 0.77 2.87 5.12
N VAL A 14 0.34 3.22 6.33
CA VAL A 14 0.82 4.40 7.04
C VAL A 14 1.77 3.94 8.15
N ILE A 15 3.07 4.09 7.91
CA ILE A 15 4.09 3.76 8.90
C ILE A 15 4.36 5.00 9.75
N CYS A 16 4.12 4.90 11.05
CA CYS A 16 4.38 5.97 12.02
C CYS A 16 5.65 5.67 12.81
N ASN A 17 6.54 6.64 12.95
CA ASN A 17 7.67 6.54 13.87
C ASN A 17 7.27 7.06 15.28
N ARG A 18 8.15 6.85 16.26
CA ARG A 18 7.92 7.29 17.66
C ARG A 18 7.92 8.81 17.86
N GLN A 19 8.28 9.57 16.84
CA GLN A 19 8.32 11.04 16.86
C GLN A 19 7.02 11.64 16.30
N GLY A 20 6.02 10.81 15.96
CA GLY A 20 4.76 11.27 15.38
C GLY A 20 4.85 11.66 13.91
N GLN A 21 5.88 11.18 13.20
CA GLN A 21 6.05 11.39 11.76
C GLN A 21 5.61 10.16 10.97
N VAL A 22 5.19 10.39 9.73
CA VAL A 22 4.79 9.33 8.79
C VAL A 22 5.88 9.04 7.76
N MET A 23 5.96 7.79 7.31
CA MET A 23 6.84 7.42 6.21
C MET A 23 6.29 7.92 4.88
N TRP A 24 7.08 8.72 4.18
CA TRP A 24 6.81 9.16 2.82
C TRP A 24 8.08 8.95 2.00
N ALA A 25 7.99 8.07 1.00
CA ALA A 25 9.17 7.57 0.29
C ALA A 25 9.17 8.05 -1.17
N ARG A 26 10.37 8.32 -1.70
CA ARG A 26 10.54 8.63 -3.12
C ARG A 26 10.37 7.35 -3.94
N ARG A 27 9.57 7.42 -5.00
CA ARG A 27 9.39 6.29 -5.93
C ARG A 27 10.70 5.96 -6.64
N PHE A 28 11.01 4.67 -6.73
CA PHE A 28 12.13 4.19 -7.52
C PHE A 28 11.93 4.57 -9.00
N GLY A 29 12.97 5.14 -9.63
CA GLY A 29 12.90 5.60 -11.02
C GLY A 29 12.04 6.84 -11.29
N GLN A 30 11.47 7.49 -10.26
CA GLN A 30 10.68 8.72 -10.43
C GLN A 30 11.09 9.82 -9.42
N HIS A 31 10.78 11.06 -9.77
CA HIS A 31 10.89 12.23 -8.90
C HIS A 31 9.55 12.58 -8.25
N SER A 32 8.89 11.57 -7.70
CA SER A 32 7.60 11.68 -7.03
C SER A 32 7.63 10.92 -5.71
N TRP A 33 6.75 11.30 -4.79
CA TRP A 33 6.67 10.76 -3.45
C TRP A 33 5.36 9.98 -3.27
N GLN A 34 5.38 8.93 -2.46
CA GLN A 34 4.23 8.08 -2.22
C GLN A 34 4.29 7.41 -0.84
N PHE A 35 3.11 7.05 -0.31
CA PHE A 35 3.01 6.05 0.74
C PHE A 35 3.24 4.64 0.17
N PRO A 36 3.74 3.69 0.97
CA PRO A 36 3.70 2.29 0.57
C PRO A 36 2.26 1.85 0.33
N GLN A 37 2.02 1.19 -0.78
CA GLN A 37 0.70 0.72 -1.19
C GLN A 37 0.85 -0.41 -2.21
N GLY A 38 -0.19 -1.24 -2.34
CA GLY A 38 -0.24 -2.24 -3.38
C GLY A 38 -1.58 -2.95 -3.49
N GLY A 39 -1.68 -3.86 -4.45
CA GLY A 39 -2.94 -4.50 -4.80
C GLY A 39 -3.23 -5.70 -3.91
N ILE A 40 -4.51 -5.93 -3.62
CA ILE A 40 -4.97 -7.17 -2.98
C ILE A 40 -5.07 -8.26 -4.04
N ASN A 41 -4.46 -9.43 -3.78
CA ASN A 41 -4.52 -10.56 -4.70
C ASN A 41 -5.81 -11.38 -4.51
N PRO A 42 -6.22 -12.16 -5.54
CA PRO A 42 -7.34 -13.10 -5.39
C PRO A 42 -7.18 -14.07 -4.22
N GLY A 43 -8.19 -14.12 -3.36
CA GLY A 43 -8.21 -14.99 -2.18
C GLY A 43 -7.41 -14.48 -0.98
N GLU A 44 -6.81 -13.29 -1.08
CA GLU A 44 -6.04 -12.67 -0.01
C GLU A 44 -6.93 -11.75 0.86
N SER A 45 -6.77 -11.81 2.18
CA SER A 45 -7.38 -10.81 3.07
C SER A 45 -6.63 -9.47 2.99
N ALA A 46 -7.28 -8.38 3.37
CA ALA A 46 -6.62 -7.07 3.42
C ALA A 46 -5.38 -7.06 4.33
N GLU A 47 -5.41 -7.78 5.45
CA GLU A 47 -4.26 -7.89 6.36
C GLU A 47 -3.10 -8.66 5.72
N GLN A 48 -3.38 -9.77 5.03
CA GLN A 48 -2.36 -10.56 4.32
C GLN A 48 -1.70 -9.72 3.22
N ALA A 49 -2.51 -8.99 2.44
CA ALA A 49 -2.01 -8.08 1.42
C ALA A 49 -1.14 -6.97 2.02
N MET A 50 -1.56 -6.41 3.16
CA MET A 50 -0.80 -5.37 3.86
C MET A 50 0.58 -5.88 4.30
N TYR A 51 0.66 -7.05 4.93
CA TYR A 51 1.94 -7.63 5.34
C TYR A 51 2.83 -8.00 4.16
N ARG A 52 2.26 -8.46 3.04
CA ARG A 52 3.02 -8.76 1.82
C ARG A 52 3.59 -7.51 1.15
N GLU A 53 2.83 -6.42 1.07
CA GLU A 53 3.30 -5.15 0.50
C GLU A 53 4.25 -4.39 1.45
N LEU A 54 4.28 -4.76 2.73
CA LEU A 54 5.24 -4.24 3.71
C LEU A 54 6.64 -4.86 3.57
N PHE A 55 6.74 -6.09 3.05
CA PHE A 55 7.98 -6.85 2.88
C PHE A 55 8.75 -6.44 1.62
#